data_AF-A0A0F9NCH4-F1
#
_entry.id   AF-A0A0F9NCH4-F1
#
_cell.length_a   1.000
_cell.length_b   1.000
_cell.length_c   1.000
_cell.angle_alpha   90.00
_cell.angle_beta   90.00
_cell.angle_gamma   90.00
#
_symmetry.space_group_name_H-M   'P 1'
#
loop_
_entity.id
_entity.type
_entity.pdbx_description
1 polymer ?
#
loop_
_entity_poly.entity_id
_entity_poly.type
_entity_poly.pdbx_seq_one_letter_code
_entity_poly.pdbx_strand_id
1 'polypeptide(L)'
;MYPRVKRIRTPKIDETIVSFYLENQAIEFDRENCIGCGVCYKICPKTAISDPKANNVIDTSFSFDDLDNVVISSDNCCFCGLCISQCSIIGIENDKPKLLEDCSECSKCTRYCARTYIPERELERAIFNGKTRKNSLFGYFQKAITAQTTNKNALEVAQNGGACSTILIHALETGLIDGALLTGMDENWKPKPIIATTKEEILSAGGSRYTMAPSLLVYSDAVYKHKLEKLAFVGMPCQIDAVRKLQLESPFSEQLGKIKLTIGLYCSSNYTYDLMQKLVVEKLEVPINEVKKIDISKGKLFVYKKDGDIKKIGVKQTTPFYWDSCKYCKDYTAEFADISLGSVGAPSDDWNSVFIRSDLGMEIFDDLVAAGKITTADDFDTGRLERECTRKKKNVKIIEKKYLSVQDLKAYFVTTEDLVPEIPDPLACSYCGTCVYMCPFDSITMKNNGEVLDLKNIEIISKKVVPSLNIKLNDCEIIKRKAKVYVEGKMDLDWDKCINCLSCIEVCPTGAFFNADIPNEGPALEYNGVKYEQGRWREVDYDDDKCIRCGACTMACPKDVMTLTIDKVNFSGEYQDIFWLEVIRRLKA
;
A
#
# COMPACT_ATOMS: atom_id res chain seq x y z
N MET A 1 -11.30 12.18 -49.33
CA MET A 1 -10.77 13.00 -48.22
C MET A 1 -11.18 12.28 -46.94
N TYR A 2 -10.22 11.85 -46.12
CA TYR A 2 -10.50 11.01 -44.96
C TYR A 2 -11.02 11.84 -43.78
N PRO A 3 -11.96 11.31 -42.98
CA PRO A 3 -12.38 11.95 -41.73
C PRO A 3 -11.17 12.18 -40.82
N ARG A 4 -11.13 13.31 -40.12
CA ARG A 4 -10.03 13.61 -39.18
C ARG A 4 -10.43 13.22 -37.78
N VAL A 5 -9.52 12.60 -37.04
CA VAL A 5 -9.76 12.17 -35.66
C VAL A 5 -8.93 13.04 -34.72
N LYS A 6 -9.54 13.54 -33.66
CA LYS A 6 -8.88 14.24 -32.55
C LYS A 6 -9.33 13.60 -31.24
N ARG A 7 -8.37 13.26 -30.37
CA ARG A 7 -8.64 12.74 -29.01
C ARG A 7 -8.16 13.76 -27.98
N ILE A 8 -8.97 14.01 -26.96
CA ILE A 8 -8.67 14.89 -25.83
C ILE A 8 -8.78 14.04 -24.57
N ARG A 9 -7.65 13.79 -23.90
CA ARG A 9 -7.60 12.97 -22.70
C ARG A 9 -7.06 13.78 -21.52
N THR A 10 -7.83 13.80 -20.45
CA THR A 10 -7.50 14.36 -19.14
C THR A 10 -7.75 13.29 -18.07
N PRO A 11 -7.41 13.52 -16.78
CA PRO A 11 -7.77 12.58 -15.72
C PRO A 11 -9.28 12.32 -15.64
N LYS A 12 -10.11 13.36 -15.88
CA LYS A 12 -11.57 13.30 -15.77
C LYS A 12 -12.28 12.87 -17.06
N ILE A 13 -11.73 13.22 -18.23
CA ILE A 13 -12.44 13.12 -19.51
C ILE A 13 -11.59 12.42 -20.56
N ASP A 14 -12.22 11.54 -21.34
CA ASP A 14 -11.70 11.02 -22.61
C ASP A 14 -12.70 11.32 -23.74
N GLU A 15 -12.40 12.34 -24.53
CA GLU A 15 -13.24 12.78 -25.65
C GLU A 15 -12.59 12.42 -26.99
N THR A 16 -13.39 11.81 -27.86
CA THR A 16 -13.01 11.45 -29.23
C THR A 16 -13.90 12.20 -30.20
N ILE A 17 -13.28 13.05 -31.04
CA ILE A 17 -13.94 13.88 -32.04
C ILE A 17 -13.57 13.35 -33.43
N VAL A 18 -14.58 13.03 -34.23
CA VAL A 18 -14.44 12.67 -35.65
C VAL A 18 -15.04 13.78 -36.50
N SER A 19 -14.18 14.43 -37.28
CA SER A 19 -14.54 15.53 -38.17
C SER A 19 -14.81 15.02 -39.58
N PHE A 20 -16.08 15.11 -39.99
CA PHE A 20 -16.53 14.92 -41.37
C PHE A 20 -16.56 16.26 -42.11
N TYR A 21 -16.89 16.24 -43.41
CA TYR A 21 -16.93 17.44 -44.24
C TYR A 21 -18.02 18.45 -43.80
N LEU A 22 -19.16 17.94 -43.32
CA LEU A 22 -20.34 18.74 -42.97
C LEU A 22 -20.58 18.86 -41.46
N GLU A 23 -20.02 17.96 -40.65
CA GLU A 23 -20.27 17.91 -39.22
C GLU A 23 -19.12 17.26 -38.45
N ASN A 24 -19.02 17.60 -37.16
CA ASN A 24 -18.13 16.97 -36.20
C ASN A 24 -18.95 16.16 -35.21
N GLN A 25 -18.69 14.86 -35.11
CA GLN A 25 -19.33 14.01 -34.11
C GLN A 25 -18.33 13.71 -32.99
N ALA A 26 -18.76 13.83 -31.74
CA ALA A 26 -17.91 13.51 -30.61
C ALA A 26 -18.60 12.59 -29.60
N ILE A 27 -17.79 11.75 -28.97
CA ILE A 27 -18.19 10.92 -27.84
C ILE A 27 -17.21 11.17 -26.70
N GLU A 28 -17.76 11.42 -25.53
CA GLU A 28 -17.02 11.80 -24.33
C GLU A 28 -17.31 10.80 -23.22
N PHE A 29 -16.26 10.21 -22.65
CA PHE A 29 -16.34 9.40 -21.44
C PHE A 29 -15.92 10.25 -20.24
N ASP A 30 -16.79 10.34 -19.26
CA ASP A 30 -16.46 10.82 -17.92
C ASP A 30 -15.80 9.66 -17.15
N ARG A 31 -14.48 9.74 -17.01
CA ARG A 31 -13.65 8.73 -16.35
C ARG A 31 -13.82 8.72 -14.84
N GLU A 32 -14.19 9.85 -14.22
CA GLU A 32 -14.51 9.89 -12.79
C GLU A 32 -15.84 9.20 -12.52
N ASN A 33 -16.79 9.35 -13.44
CA ASN A 33 -18.09 8.72 -13.31
C ASN A 33 -18.15 7.27 -13.84
N CYS A 34 -17.24 6.80 -14.67
CA CYS A 34 -17.28 5.43 -15.15
C CYS A 34 -16.81 4.44 -14.07
N ILE A 35 -17.60 3.38 -13.78
CA ILE A 35 -17.14 2.27 -12.90
C ILE A 35 -16.60 1.06 -13.67
N GLY A 36 -16.50 1.17 -15.00
CA GLY A 36 -15.98 0.08 -15.82
C GLY A 36 -16.83 -1.19 -15.87
N CYS A 37 -18.16 -1.06 -15.69
CA CYS A 37 -19.11 -2.18 -15.71
C CYS A 37 -19.20 -2.96 -17.04
N GLY A 38 -18.62 -2.45 -18.13
CA GLY A 38 -18.61 -3.12 -19.43
C GLY A 38 -19.94 -3.11 -20.19
N VAL A 39 -21.02 -2.51 -19.66
CA VAL A 39 -22.33 -2.45 -20.34
C VAL A 39 -22.20 -1.86 -21.75
N CYS A 40 -21.48 -0.76 -21.90
CA CYS A 40 -21.28 -0.10 -23.20
C CYS A 40 -20.51 -0.97 -24.21
N TYR A 41 -19.58 -1.80 -23.74
CA TYR A 41 -18.87 -2.78 -24.57
C TYR A 41 -19.84 -3.86 -25.06
N LYS A 42 -20.58 -4.50 -24.14
CA LYS A 42 -21.52 -5.58 -24.45
C LYS A 42 -22.57 -5.16 -25.48
N ILE A 43 -23.16 -3.98 -25.29
CA ILE A 43 -24.26 -3.48 -26.13
C ILE A 43 -23.80 -2.79 -27.42
N CYS A 44 -22.49 -2.57 -27.63
CA CYS A 44 -21.99 -1.88 -28.80
C CYS A 44 -22.23 -2.72 -30.07
N PRO A 45 -23.02 -2.25 -31.05
CA PRO A 45 -23.32 -3.04 -32.25
C PRO A 45 -22.10 -3.26 -33.15
N LYS A 46 -21.13 -2.34 -33.08
CA LYS A 46 -19.91 -2.31 -33.90
C LYS A 46 -18.65 -2.77 -33.17
N THR A 47 -18.77 -3.21 -31.90
CA THR A 47 -17.63 -3.58 -31.06
C THR A 47 -16.52 -2.52 -31.07
N ALA A 48 -16.91 -1.24 -31.13
CA ALA A 48 -15.99 -0.10 -31.23
C ALA A 48 -15.42 0.32 -29.86
N ILE A 49 -16.06 -0.13 -28.78
CA ILE A 49 -15.62 0.10 -27.40
C ILE A 49 -14.80 -1.11 -26.96
N SER A 50 -13.67 -0.89 -26.28
CA SER A 50 -12.81 -1.95 -25.79
C SER A 50 -13.48 -2.77 -24.69
N ASP A 51 -13.15 -4.06 -24.62
CA ASP A 51 -13.50 -4.91 -23.47
C ASP A 51 -12.68 -4.49 -22.24
N PRO A 52 -13.32 -4.05 -21.13
CA PRO A 52 -12.62 -3.78 -19.87
C PRO A 52 -11.78 -4.95 -19.36
N LYS A 53 -12.20 -6.20 -19.60
CA LYS A 53 -11.52 -7.39 -19.07
C LYS A 53 -10.30 -7.78 -19.90
N ALA A 54 -10.34 -7.58 -21.22
CA ALA A 54 -9.22 -7.85 -22.11
C ALA A 54 -7.95 -7.04 -21.76
N ASN A 55 -8.12 -5.85 -21.18
CA ASN A 55 -7.03 -5.00 -20.70
C ASN A 55 -6.40 -5.51 -19.37
N ASN A 56 -7.04 -6.47 -18.69
CA ASN A 56 -6.66 -6.99 -17.37
C ASN A 56 -6.10 -8.42 -17.39
N VAL A 57 -5.97 -9.04 -18.56
CA VAL A 57 -5.40 -10.40 -18.68
C VAL A 57 -3.88 -10.29 -18.56
N ILE A 58 -3.42 -10.32 -17.32
CA ILE A 58 -2.03 -10.63 -17.01
C ILE A 58 -2.07 -11.82 -16.06
N ASP A 59 -1.30 -12.85 -16.41
CA ASP A 59 -1.02 -13.98 -15.54
C ASP A 59 -0.23 -13.48 -14.32
N THR A 60 -0.87 -13.48 -13.16
CA THR A 60 -0.51 -12.58 -12.04
C THR A 60 -0.50 -13.21 -10.66
N SER A 61 -0.70 -14.53 -10.58
CA SER A 61 -0.53 -15.24 -9.32
C SER A 61 0.95 -15.45 -9.05
N PHE A 62 1.57 -14.51 -8.34
CA PHE A 62 2.84 -14.76 -7.66
C PHE A 62 2.55 -15.53 -6.40
N SER A 63 3.13 -16.71 -6.28
CA SER A 63 2.99 -17.54 -5.10
C SER A 63 4.00 -17.11 -4.03
N PHE A 64 3.88 -17.72 -2.85
CA PHE A 64 4.95 -17.63 -1.87
C PHE A 64 6.27 -18.20 -2.41
N ASP A 65 6.23 -19.20 -3.30
CA ASP A 65 7.46 -19.77 -3.87
C ASP A 65 8.22 -18.76 -4.72
N ASP A 66 7.54 -17.85 -5.41
CA ASP A 66 8.20 -16.73 -6.11
C ASP A 66 8.91 -15.80 -5.13
N LEU A 67 8.24 -15.45 -4.01
CA LEU A 67 8.85 -14.68 -2.94
C LEU A 67 10.05 -15.42 -2.34
N ASP A 68 9.92 -16.73 -2.11
CA ASP A 68 10.99 -17.55 -1.55
C ASP A 68 12.21 -17.53 -2.47
N ASN A 69 12.02 -17.87 -3.74
CA ASN A 69 13.06 -17.94 -4.75
C ASN A 69 13.81 -16.61 -4.94
N VAL A 70 13.07 -15.50 -5.01
CA VAL A 70 13.62 -14.18 -5.34
C VAL A 70 14.15 -13.44 -4.10
N VAL A 71 13.54 -13.62 -2.93
CA VAL A 71 13.84 -12.82 -1.72
C VAL A 71 14.41 -13.67 -0.58
N ILE A 72 13.74 -14.75 -0.19
CA ILE A 72 14.06 -15.47 1.07
C ILE A 72 15.28 -16.36 0.88
N SER A 73 15.23 -17.27 -0.10
CA SER A 73 16.32 -18.18 -0.49
C SER A 73 17.51 -17.46 -1.14
N SER A 74 17.35 -16.18 -1.48
CA SER A 74 18.44 -15.31 -1.95
C SER A 74 19.04 -14.42 -0.84
N ASP A 75 18.71 -14.70 0.43
CA ASP A 75 19.17 -13.96 1.63
C ASP A 75 18.95 -12.45 1.55
N ASN A 76 17.90 -12.04 0.82
CA ASN A 76 17.52 -10.65 0.67
C ASN A 76 16.37 -10.26 1.62
N CYS A 77 15.71 -11.22 2.27
CA CYS A 77 14.66 -10.93 3.25
C CYS A 77 15.18 -10.02 4.39
N CYS A 78 14.52 -8.88 4.59
CA CYS A 78 14.84 -7.95 5.68
C CYS A 78 14.16 -8.32 7.01
N PHE A 79 13.42 -9.43 7.04
CA PHE A 79 12.72 -9.95 8.21
C PHE A 79 11.87 -8.90 8.94
N CYS A 80 11.07 -8.15 8.17
CA CYS A 80 10.22 -7.09 8.73
C CYS A 80 8.96 -7.63 9.45
N GLY A 81 8.51 -8.85 9.14
CA GLY A 81 7.32 -9.47 9.76
C GLY A 81 5.99 -9.22 9.04
N LEU A 82 5.92 -8.33 8.04
CA LEU A 82 4.64 -7.94 7.43
C LEU A 82 3.93 -9.11 6.73
N CYS A 83 4.65 -9.92 5.95
CA CYS A 83 4.04 -11.07 5.25
C CYS A 83 3.44 -12.10 6.22
N ILE A 84 4.08 -12.31 7.37
CA ILE A 84 3.64 -13.22 8.44
C ILE A 84 2.41 -12.63 9.14
N SER A 85 2.44 -11.34 9.45
CA SER A 85 1.30 -10.64 10.05
C SER A 85 0.04 -10.70 9.17
N GLN A 86 0.19 -10.70 7.85
CA GLN A 86 -0.92 -10.62 6.91
C GLN A 86 -1.40 -11.97 6.36
N CYS A 87 -0.77 -13.08 6.75
CA CYS A 87 -1.05 -14.38 6.15
C CYS A 87 -1.00 -15.51 7.18
N SER A 88 -2.15 -16.13 7.43
CA SER A 88 -2.34 -17.29 8.33
C SER A 88 -1.51 -18.51 7.99
N ILE A 89 -1.02 -18.62 6.76
CA ILE A 89 -0.26 -19.78 6.32
C ILE A 89 1.26 -19.53 6.29
N ILE A 90 1.74 -18.36 6.73
CA ILE A 90 3.17 -18.04 6.79
C ILE A 90 3.62 -17.96 8.25
N GLY A 91 4.49 -18.87 8.68
CA GLY A 91 5.16 -18.88 9.97
C GLY A 91 6.61 -18.35 9.91
N ILE A 92 7.34 -18.55 11.00
CA ILE A 92 8.75 -18.18 11.14
C ILE A 92 9.57 -19.43 11.44
N GLU A 93 10.63 -19.66 10.66
CA GLU A 93 11.64 -20.69 10.91
C GLU A 93 13.03 -20.07 10.70
N ASN A 94 13.92 -20.17 11.69
CA ASN A 94 15.29 -19.64 11.65
C ASN A 94 15.37 -18.16 11.21
N ASP A 95 14.52 -17.31 11.81
CA ASP A 95 14.36 -15.89 11.46
C ASP A 95 14.06 -15.63 9.96
N LYS A 96 13.39 -16.58 9.29
CA LYS A 96 12.90 -16.47 7.91
C LYS A 96 11.41 -16.83 7.83
N PRO A 97 10.64 -16.21 6.91
CA PRO A 97 9.26 -16.63 6.65
C PRO A 97 9.23 -18.04 6.05
N LYS A 98 8.27 -18.87 6.44
CA LYS A 98 8.10 -20.25 5.97
C LYS A 98 6.62 -20.58 5.81
N LEU A 99 6.23 -21.25 4.73
CA LEU A 99 4.85 -21.77 4.60
C LEU A 99 4.57 -22.86 5.62
N LEU A 100 3.37 -22.80 6.21
CA LEU A 100 2.81 -23.81 7.10
C LEU A 100 1.82 -24.72 6.37
N GLU A 101 1.17 -24.19 5.34
CA GLU A 101 0.12 -24.84 4.53
C GLU A 101 0.24 -24.41 3.06
N ASP A 102 -0.62 -24.95 2.20
CA ASP A 102 -0.63 -24.67 0.76
C ASP A 102 -1.02 -23.21 0.46
N CYS A 103 -0.32 -22.59 -0.49
CA CYS A 103 -0.51 -21.20 -0.85
C CYS A 103 -1.64 -21.03 -1.88
N SER A 104 -2.60 -20.15 -1.59
CA SER A 104 -3.66 -19.75 -2.54
C SER A 104 -3.20 -18.76 -3.63
N GLU A 105 -1.89 -18.48 -3.69
CA GLU A 105 -1.25 -17.62 -4.70
C GLU A 105 -1.87 -16.23 -4.84
N CYS A 106 -2.31 -15.66 -3.71
CA CYS A 106 -2.94 -14.34 -3.65
C CYS A 106 -1.99 -13.16 -3.90
N SER A 107 -0.69 -13.40 -4.13
CA SER A 107 0.36 -12.39 -4.38
C SER A 107 0.64 -11.39 -3.26
N LYS A 108 -0.09 -11.36 -2.15
CA LYS A 108 0.04 -10.33 -1.08
C LYS A 108 1.44 -10.25 -0.49
N CYS A 109 2.04 -11.40 -0.15
CA CYS A 109 3.37 -11.45 0.45
C CYS A 109 4.45 -10.92 -0.50
N THR A 110 4.39 -11.27 -1.79
CA THR A 110 5.29 -10.78 -2.84
C THR A 110 5.09 -9.29 -3.11
N ARG A 111 3.82 -8.86 -3.16
CA ARG A 111 3.38 -7.50 -3.43
C ARG A 111 3.89 -6.52 -2.39
N TYR A 112 3.62 -6.77 -1.10
CA TYR A 112 4.00 -5.85 -0.02
C TYR A 112 5.43 -6.04 0.51
N CYS A 113 6.18 -7.00 -0.03
CA CYS A 113 7.57 -7.20 0.35
C CYS A 113 8.42 -5.97 0.00
N ALA A 114 9.13 -5.43 1.00
CA ALA A 114 10.10 -4.33 0.82
C ALA A 114 11.32 -4.69 -0.05
N ARG A 115 11.43 -5.94 -0.48
CA ARG A 115 12.58 -6.48 -1.22
C ARG A 115 12.22 -6.94 -2.62
N THR A 116 10.95 -6.81 -3.00
CA THR A 116 10.52 -6.75 -4.39
C THR A 116 10.57 -5.28 -4.86
N TYR A 117 10.13 -5.00 -6.09
CA TYR A 117 10.24 -3.66 -6.67
C TYR A 117 9.57 -2.59 -5.78
N ILE A 118 10.22 -1.41 -5.71
CA ILE A 118 9.75 -0.21 -5.02
C ILE A 118 9.53 0.89 -6.07
N PRO A 119 8.29 1.35 -6.30
CA PRO A 119 7.99 2.47 -7.20
C PRO A 119 8.36 3.81 -6.52
N GLU A 120 9.65 4.14 -6.48
CA GLU A 120 10.13 5.27 -5.67
C GLU A 120 9.44 6.59 -6.04
N ARG A 121 9.28 6.88 -7.33
CA ARG A 121 8.75 8.15 -7.79
C ARG A 121 7.26 8.30 -7.46
N GLU A 122 6.51 7.22 -7.59
CA GLU A 122 5.09 7.15 -7.27
C GLU A 122 4.89 7.27 -5.76
N LEU A 123 5.71 6.57 -4.96
CA LEU A 123 5.72 6.71 -3.50
C LEU A 123 5.98 8.14 -3.06
N GLU A 124 6.98 8.82 -3.63
CA GLU A 124 7.23 10.21 -3.26
C GLU A 124 6.06 11.13 -3.59
N ARG A 125 5.49 10.98 -4.78
CA ARG A 125 4.32 11.77 -5.17
C ARG A 125 3.13 11.51 -4.24
N ALA A 126 2.91 10.26 -3.84
CA ALA A 126 1.82 9.90 -2.94
C ALA A 126 2.05 10.43 -1.51
N ILE A 127 3.26 10.26 -0.96
CA ILE A 127 3.58 10.59 0.44
C ILE A 127 3.82 12.10 0.62
N PHE A 128 4.41 12.76 -0.39
CA PHE A 128 4.88 14.15 -0.30
C PHE A 128 4.07 15.12 -1.16
N ASN A 129 2.77 14.85 -1.34
CA ASN A 129 1.82 15.76 -1.97
C ASN A 129 2.26 16.22 -3.38
N GLY A 130 2.56 15.23 -4.24
CA GLY A 130 2.99 15.42 -5.62
C GLY A 130 4.47 15.79 -5.81
N LYS A 131 5.22 16.03 -4.72
CA LYS A 131 6.63 16.42 -4.77
C LYS A 131 7.53 15.18 -4.88
N THR A 132 8.74 15.37 -5.42
CA THR A 132 9.75 14.32 -5.57
C THR A 132 11.13 14.79 -5.12
N ARG A 133 12.03 13.87 -4.78
CA ARG A 133 13.40 14.20 -4.35
C ARG A 133 14.14 15.05 -5.39
N LYS A 134 14.88 16.03 -4.90
CA LYS A 134 15.96 16.71 -5.66
C LYS A 134 17.34 16.20 -5.28
N ASN A 135 17.47 15.68 -4.06
CA ASN A 135 18.71 15.13 -3.52
C ASN A 135 18.65 13.61 -3.58
N SER A 136 19.56 13.00 -4.35
CA SER A 136 19.60 11.54 -4.52
C SER A 136 20.18 10.79 -3.31
N LEU A 137 20.83 11.48 -2.36
CA LEU A 137 21.42 10.90 -1.16
C LEU A 137 20.45 10.86 0.02
N PHE A 138 19.67 11.94 0.20
CA PHE A 138 18.78 12.11 1.36
C PHE A 138 17.29 11.86 1.06
N GLY A 139 16.94 11.65 -0.21
CA GLY A 139 15.55 11.60 -0.65
C GLY A 139 14.87 12.98 -0.56
N TYR A 140 13.54 12.97 -0.49
CA TYR A 140 12.76 14.18 -0.26
C TYR A 140 12.71 14.52 1.24
N PHE A 141 12.93 15.79 1.56
CA PHE A 141 12.67 16.35 2.89
C PHE A 141 12.31 17.83 2.76
N GLN A 142 11.55 18.34 3.73
CA GLN A 142 11.16 19.75 3.82
C GLN A 142 12.12 20.54 4.68
N LYS A 143 12.59 19.93 5.79
CA LYS A 143 13.49 20.57 6.75
C LYS A 143 14.46 19.56 7.35
N ALA A 144 15.68 20.01 7.59
CA ALA A 144 16.71 19.28 8.30
C ALA A 144 17.11 20.10 9.52
N ILE A 145 17.03 19.51 10.71
CA ILE A 145 17.26 20.23 11.98
C ILE A 145 17.81 19.27 13.03
N THR A 146 18.41 19.78 14.10
CA THR A 146 18.75 18.95 15.26
C THR A 146 17.76 19.18 16.40
N ALA A 147 17.47 18.12 17.14
CA ALA A 147 16.41 18.08 18.14
C ALA A 147 16.86 17.32 19.40
N GLN A 148 16.46 17.83 20.56
CA GLN A 148 16.62 17.16 21.86
C GLN A 148 15.31 17.27 22.66
N THR A 149 14.91 16.18 23.31
CA THR A 149 13.73 16.16 24.18
C THR A 149 13.92 17.01 25.44
N THR A 150 12.85 17.67 25.90
CA THR A 150 12.81 18.27 27.24
C THR A 150 12.24 17.31 28.30
N ASN A 151 11.74 16.15 27.88
CA ASN A 151 11.21 15.11 28.76
C ASN A 151 12.34 14.25 29.34
N LYS A 152 12.58 14.40 30.65
CA LYS A 152 13.63 13.68 31.38
C LYS A 152 13.50 12.16 31.28
N ASN A 153 12.29 11.61 31.37
CA ASN A 153 12.06 10.17 31.30
C ASN A 153 12.39 9.63 29.90
N ALA A 154 12.09 10.40 28.86
CA ALA A 154 12.46 10.04 27.49
C ALA A 154 13.98 10.10 27.30
N LEU A 155 14.65 11.11 27.86
CA LEU A 155 16.10 11.25 27.78
C LEU A 155 16.85 10.10 28.48
N GLU A 156 16.35 9.65 29.64
CA GLU A 156 16.97 8.57 30.44
C GLU A 156 17.09 7.24 29.68
N VAL A 157 16.06 6.90 28.90
CA VAL A 157 16.00 5.64 28.13
C VAL A 157 16.48 5.80 26.69
N ALA A 158 16.82 7.00 26.24
CA ALA A 158 17.11 7.27 24.84
C ALA A 158 18.47 6.73 24.40
N GLN A 159 18.55 6.32 23.13
CA GLN A 159 19.84 6.10 22.48
C GLN A 159 20.61 7.40 22.31
N ASN A 160 19.90 8.47 21.94
CA ASN A 160 20.45 9.81 21.70
C ASN A 160 19.52 10.88 22.29
N GLY A 161 19.12 11.91 21.53
CA GLY A 161 18.33 13.02 22.04
C GLY A 161 16.86 12.77 22.38
N GLY A 162 16.40 11.53 22.44
CA GLY A 162 15.03 11.18 22.89
C GLY A 162 13.88 11.73 22.04
N ALA A 163 14.17 12.26 20.83
CA ALA A 163 13.16 12.87 19.98
C ALA A 163 12.08 11.85 19.55
N CYS A 164 12.47 10.62 19.17
CA CYS A 164 11.53 9.57 18.74
C CYS A 164 10.43 9.28 19.78
N SER A 165 10.83 8.94 21.01
CA SER A 165 9.88 8.65 22.09
C SER A 165 9.00 9.86 22.40
N THR A 166 9.56 11.08 22.33
CA THR A 166 8.81 12.31 22.60
C THR A 166 7.75 12.59 21.54
N ILE A 167 8.09 12.37 20.25
CA ILE A 167 7.14 12.47 19.14
C ILE A 167 5.98 11.49 19.33
N LEU A 168 6.27 10.22 19.66
CA LEU A 168 5.25 9.21 19.88
C LEU A 168 4.34 9.53 21.07
N ILE A 169 4.92 9.92 22.20
CA ILE A 169 4.16 10.29 23.40
C ILE A 169 3.22 11.45 23.09
N HIS A 170 3.71 12.46 22.40
CA HIS A 170 2.88 13.60 22.02
C HIS A 170 1.79 13.23 21.03
N ALA A 171 2.09 12.42 20.01
CA ALA A 171 1.10 11.93 19.06
C ALA A 171 -0.01 11.10 19.74
N LEU A 172 0.33 10.35 20.79
CA LEU A 172 -0.63 9.61 21.60
C LEU A 172 -1.48 10.57 22.46
N GLU A 173 -0.86 11.54 23.12
CA GLU A 173 -1.54 12.56 23.95
C GLU A 173 -2.51 13.44 23.14
N THR A 174 -2.20 13.73 21.86
CA THR A 174 -3.07 14.51 20.98
C THR A 174 -4.13 13.66 20.27
N GLY A 175 -4.11 12.34 20.43
CA GLY A 175 -5.02 11.42 19.76
C GLY A 175 -4.80 11.30 18.25
N LEU A 176 -3.63 11.77 17.76
CA LEU A 176 -3.19 11.54 16.39
C LEU A 176 -2.98 10.03 16.14
N ILE A 177 -2.45 9.34 17.15
CA ILE A 177 -2.34 7.88 17.19
C ILE A 177 -3.08 7.33 18.41
N ASP A 178 -3.55 6.09 18.30
CA ASP A 178 -4.11 5.30 19.41
C ASP A 178 -3.20 4.12 19.81
N GLY A 179 -2.15 3.84 19.02
CA GLY A 179 -1.06 2.96 19.42
C GLY A 179 0.14 3.04 18.49
N ALA A 180 1.24 2.40 18.89
CA ALA A 180 2.50 2.40 18.18
C ALA A 180 3.09 0.99 18.10
N LEU A 181 3.56 0.61 16.91
CA LEU A 181 4.28 -0.62 16.67
C LEU A 181 5.78 -0.35 16.79
N LEU A 182 6.39 -0.92 17.84
CA LEU A 182 7.75 -0.64 18.25
C LEU A 182 8.57 -1.93 18.38
N THR A 183 9.86 -1.79 18.62
CA THR A 183 10.74 -2.91 18.95
C THR A 183 11.23 -2.75 20.38
N GLY A 184 10.71 -3.60 21.27
CA GLY A 184 11.22 -3.80 22.62
C GLY A 184 12.36 -4.80 22.65
N MET A 185 12.67 -5.29 23.84
CA MET A 185 13.74 -6.25 24.09
C MET A 185 13.40 -7.13 25.28
N ASP A 186 13.85 -8.38 25.28
CA ASP A 186 13.76 -9.28 26.43
C ASP A 186 14.97 -9.15 27.37
N GLU A 187 14.98 -9.93 28.44
CA GLU A 187 16.04 -9.99 29.44
C GLU A 187 17.39 -10.48 28.88
N ASN A 188 17.37 -11.18 27.75
CA ASN A 188 18.56 -11.67 27.04
C ASN A 188 19.05 -10.68 25.98
N TRP A 189 18.52 -9.45 25.96
CA TRP A 189 18.87 -8.47 24.93
C TRP A 189 18.43 -8.85 23.52
N LYS A 190 17.50 -9.82 23.39
CA LYS A 190 16.91 -10.22 22.13
C LYS A 190 15.75 -9.28 21.80
N PRO A 191 15.72 -8.70 20.59
CA PRO A 191 14.70 -7.74 20.23
C PRO A 191 13.37 -8.46 19.99
N LYS A 192 12.27 -7.80 20.38
CA LYS A 192 10.91 -8.32 20.20
C LYS A 192 9.96 -7.22 19.75
N PRO A 193 9.04 -7.50 18.80
CA PRO A 193 8.01 -6.55 18.43
C PRO A 193 7.06 -6.31 19.61
N ILE A 194 6.60 -5.07 19.79
CA ILE A 194 5.62 -4.71 20.82
C ILE A 194 4.57 -3.75 20.25
N ILE A 195 3.37 -3.79 20.81
CA ILE A 195 2.30 -2.81 20.61
C ILE A 195 2.30 -1.93 21.86
N ALA A 196 2.51 -0.62 21.70
CA ALA A 196 2.48 0.35 22.77
C ALA A 196 1.25 1.25 22.64
N THR A 197 0.43 1.31 23.69
CA THR A 197 -0.77 2.17 23.79
C THR A 197 -0.66 3.19 24.92
N THR A 198 0.42 3.11 25.71
CA THR A 198 0.72 4.01 26.82
C THR A 198 2.11 4.64 26.68
N LYS A 199 2.32 5.74 27.40
CA LYS A 199 3.63 6.41 27.48
C LYS A 199 4.70 5.49 28.05
N GLU A 200 4.37 4.71 29.07
CA GLU A 200 5.27 3.81 29.75
C GLU A 200 5.74 2.68 28.82
N GLU A 201 4.84 2.13 28.01
CA GLU A 201 5.18 1.15 26.98
C GLU A 201 6.08 1.76 25.90
N ILE A 202 5.82 2.99 25.45
CA ILE A 202 6.70 3.71 24.50
C ILE A 202 8.11 3.88 25.10
N LEU A 203 8.20 4.29 26.36
CA LEU A 203 9.48 4.49 27.04
C LEU A 203 10.23 3.16 27.26
N SER A 204 9.51 2.05 27.51
CA SER A 204 10.12 0.72 27.64
C SER A 204 10.83 0.26 26.36
N ALA A 205 10.42 0.81 25.21
CA ALA A 205 11.08 0.61 23.92
C ALA A 205 12.24 1.59 23.66
N GLY A 206 12.70 2.37 24.65
CA GLY A 206 13.84 3.27 24.49
C GLY A 206 15.15 2.53 24.20
N GLY A 207 16.04 3.16 23.42
CA GLY A 207 17.37 2.62 23.09
C GLY A 207 17.46 1.86 21.77
N SER A 208 18.66 1.68 21.24
CA SER A 208 18.87 0.94 19.98
C SER A 208 19.14 -0.54 20.22
N ARG A 209 18.52 -1.39 19.39
CA ARG A 209 18.83 -2.82 19.26
C ARG A 209 19.53 -3.01 17.94
N TYR A 210 20.79 -3.42 17.99
CA TYR A 210 21.61 -3.68 16.80
C TYR A 210 21.43 -5.12 16.30
N THR A 211 20.31 -5.77 16.62
CA THR A 211 19.98 -7.10 16.10
C THR A 211 18.60 -7.05 15.44
N MET A 212 18.40 -7.87 14.41
CA MET A 212 17.20 -7.81 13.57
C MET A 212 15.94 -8.26 14.32
N ALA A 213 14.80 -7.62 14.02
CA ALA A 213 13.50 -8.00 14.56
C ALA A 213 12.37 -7.82 13.53
N PRO A 214 11.33 -8.66 13.59
CA PRO A 214 10.15 -8.55 12.74
C PRO A 214 9.17 -7.53 13.34
N SER A 215 9.53 -6.25 13.31
CA SER A 215 8.79 -5.16 13.97
C SER A 215 7.33 -5.00 13.51
N LEU A 216 6.97 -5.48 12.31
CA LEU A 216 5.59 -5.47 11.77
C LEU A 216 4.83 -6.77 12.06
N LEU A 217 5.41 -7.74 12.77
CA LEU A 217 4.77 -9.02 13.10
C LEU A 217 3.45 -8.83 13.85
N VAL A 218 3.38 -7.82 14.71
CA VAL A 218 2.24 -7.50 15.58
C VAL A 218 1.22 -6.55 14.92
N TYR A 219 1.38 -6.24 13.64
CA TYR A 219 0.51 -5.28 12.95
C TYR A 219 -0.95 -5.76 12.89
N SER A 220 -1.17 -7.02 12.54
CA SER A 220 -2.49 -7.68 12.58
C SER A 220 -3.12 -7.60 13.96
N ASP A 221 -2.38 -7.99 14.99
CA ASP A 221 -2.90 -8.00 16.37
C ASP A 221 -3.30 -6.59 16.81
N ALA A 222 -2.49 -5.58 16.50
CA ALA A 222 -2.80 -4.20 16.81
C ALA A 222 -4.16 -3.75 16.23
N VAL A 223 -4.42 -4.13 14.99
CA VAL A 223 -5.63 -3.74 14.26
C VAL A 223 -6.83 -4.54 14.72
N TYR A 224 -6.68 -5.85 14.86
CA TYR A 224 -7.81 -6.76 14.99
C TYR A 224 -8.17 -7.11 16.40
N LYS A 225 -7.15 -7.34 17.23
CA LYS A 225 -7.30 -7.72 18.63
C LYS A 225 -7.39 -6.49 19.51
N HIS A 226 -6.50 -5.53 19.28
CA HIS A 226 -6.48 -4.28 20.05
C HIS A 226 -7.38 -3.19 19.46
N LYS A 227 -7.97 -3.41 18.27
CA LYS A 227 -8.92 -2.47 17.63
C LYS A 227 -8.35 -1.07 17.43
N LEU A 228 -7.04 -0.98 17.20
CA LEU A 228 -6.35 0.27 16.95
C LEU A 228 -6.57 0.71 15.51
N GLU A 229 -6.92 1.98 15.31
CA GLU A 229 -7.22 2.54 14.01
C GLU A 229 -6.14 3.50 13.49
N LYS A 230 -5.38 4.12 14.40
CA LYS A 230 -4.40 5.16 14.11
C LYS A 230 -3.04 4.76 14.67
N LEU A 231 -2.30 3.97 13.91
CA LEU A 231 -1.03 3.42 14.35
C LEU A 231 0.15 4.35 14.02
N ALA A 232 1.12 4.45 14.92
CA ALA A 232 2.48 4.82 14.56
C ALA A 232 3.33 3.58 14.27
N PHE A 233 4.33 3.71 13.40
CA PHE A 233 5.38 2.71 13.22
C PHE A 233 6.76 3.34 13.33
N VAL A 234 7.62 2.74 14.14
CA VAL A 234 9.05 3.08 14.19
C VAL A 234 9.86 1.94 13.59
N GLY A 235 10.62 2.23 12.55
CA GLY A 235 11.36 1.20 11.84
C GLY A 235 12.60 1.69 11.13
N MET A 236 13.42 0.74 10.72
CA MET A 236 14.56 0.98 9.82
C MET A 236 14.08 1.23 8.39
N PRO A 237 14.92 1.76 7.49
CA PRO A 237 14.51 2.12 6.13
C PRO A 237 13.80 0.99 5.38
N CYS A 238 14.32 -0.23 5.42
CA CYS A 238 13.70 -1.38 4.75
C CYS A 238 12.35 -1.81 5.34
N GLN A 239 12.07 -1.49 6.60
CA GLN A 239 10.76 -1.75 7.21
C GLN A 239 9.77 -0.62 6.88
N ILE A 240 10.25 0.62 6.80
CA ILE A 240 9.46 1.77 6.31
C ILE A 240 9.01 1.52 4.87
N ASP A 241 9.89 0.97 4.01
CA ASP A 241 9.53 0.56 2.64
C ASP A 241 8.33 -0.42 2.64
N ALA A 242 8.31 -1.40 3.55
CA ALA A 242 7.20 -2.36 3.65
C ALA A 242 5.88 -1.66 4.01
N VAL A 243 5.92 -0.74 4.98
CA VAL A 243 4.75 0.07 5.38
C VAL A 243 4.27 0.95 4.22
N ARG A 244 5.17 1.59 3.49
CA ARG A 244 4.78 2.47 2.38
C ARG A 244 4.22 1.71 1.18
N LYS A 245 4.74 0.51 0.89
CA LYS A 245 4.12 -0.38 -0.09
C LYS A 245 2.72 -0.84 0.33
N LEU A 246 2.54 -1.17 1.60
CA LEU A 246 1.22 -1.47 2.16
C LEU A 246 0.24 -0.28 2.01
N GLN A 247 0.73 0.95 2.13
CA GLN A 247 -0.08 2.17 1.99
C GLN A 247 -0.44 2.53 0.55
N LEU A 248 0.48 2.31 -0.40
CA LEU A 248 0.32 2.72 -1.80
C LEU A 248 -0.77 1.92 -2.54
N GLU A 249 -0.97 0.68 -2.13
CA GLU A 249 -1.74 -0.29 -2.89
C GLU A 249 -3.05 -0.63 -2.15
N SER A 250 -4.14 0.04 -2.56
CA SER A 250 -5.53 -0.24 -2.15
C SER A 250 -5.90 -1.72 -2.38
N PRO A 251 -6.79 -2.33 -1.56
CA PRO A 251 -7.61 -1.75 -0.48
C PRO A 251 -7.07 -2.06 0.92
N PHE A 252 -5.83 -2.56 1.01
CA PHE A 252 -5.25 -2.99 2.29
C PHE A 252 -5.09 -1.81 3.26
N SER A 253 -4.66 -0.64 2.81
CA SER A 253 -4.42 0.53 3.68
C SER A 253 -5.70 1.15 4.26
N GLU A 254 -6.83 1.06 3.56
CA GLU A 254 -8.12 1.60 4.02
C GLU A 254 -8.82 0.65 5.00
N GLN A 255 -8.58 -0.66 4.88
CA GLN A 255 -9.31 -1.70 5.63
C GLN A 255 -8.52 -2.33 6.78
N LEU A 256 -7.19 -2.17 6.88
CA LEU A 256 -6.35 -2.90 7.85
C LEU A 256 -5.78 -2.04 8.96
N GLY A 257 -6.33 -0.86 9.23
CA GLY A 257 -5.81 0.05 10.24
C GLY A 257 -4.75 0.98 9.68
N LYS A 258 -4.88 2.26 10.01
CA LYS A 258 -4.14 3.33 9.34
C LYS A 258 -2.84 3.52 10.10
N ILE A 259 -1.72 3.04 9.55
CA ILE A 259 -0.42 3.57 9.99
C ILE A 259 -0.41 5.05 9.62
N LYS A 260 -0.75 5.91 10.58
CA LYS A 260 -0.89 7.35 10.41
C LYS A 260 0.46 8.04 10.42
N LEU A 261 1.37 7.55 11.25
CA LEU A 261 2.69 8.17 11.46
C LEU A 261 3.80 7.13 11.28
N THR A 262 4.80 7.47 10.50
CA THR A 262 6.02 6.67 10.35
C THR A 262 7.25 7.46 10.79
N ILE A 263 8.01 6.88 11.72
CA ILE A 263 9.30 7.43 12.16
C ILE A 263 10.42 6.50 11.69
N GLY A 264 11.24 6.98 10.77
CA GLY A 264 12.35 6.24 10.20
C GLY A 264 13.65 6.42 10.98
N LEU A 265 14.29 5.34 11.38
CA LEU A 265 15.59 5.38 12.04
C LEU A 265 16.73 5.35 11.03
N TYR A 266 17.79 6.13 11.25
CA TYR A 266 18.99 6.01 10.42
C TYR A 266 19.65 4.63 10.59
N CYS A 267 20.04 4.00 9.50
CA CYS A 267 20.54 2.63 9.52
C CYS A 267 21.66 2.39 8.51
N SER A 268 22.86 2.03 9.01
CA SER A 268 23.95 1.52 8.16
C SER A 268 23.77 0.02 7.88
N SER A 269 23.69 -0.78 8.93
CA SER A 269 23.59 -2.23 8.91
C SER A 269 22.91 -2.69 10.20
N ASN A 270 22.31 -3.87 10.15
CA ASN A 270 21.81 -4.58 11.32
C ASN A 270 22.46 -5.98 11.35
N TYR A 271 22.28 -6.71 12.45
CA TYR A 271 23.04 -7.92 12.75
C TYR A 271 22.15 -9.09 13.21
N THR A 272 22.67 -10.30 13.13
CA THR A 272 22.08 -11.49 13.74
C THR A 272 22.28 -11.46 15.26
N TYR A 273 21.43 -12.16 16.01
CA TYR A 273 21.53 -12.23 17.46
C TYR A 273 22.84 -12.85 17.96
N ASP A 274 23.52 -13.64 17.12
CA ASP A 274 24.87 -14.14 17.35
C ASP A 274 25.89 -13.04 17.70
N LEU A 275 25.67 -11.79 17.25
CA LEU A 275 26.48 -10.64 17.67
C LEU A 275 26.53 -10.53 19.21
N MET A 276 25.39 -10.71 19.88
CA MET A 276 25.31 -10.59 21.33
C MET A 276 26.03 -11.76 22.01
N GLN A 277 25.79 -12.99 21.58
CA GLN A 277 26.39 -14.16 22.21
C GLN A 277 27.89 -14.23 21.94
N LYS A 278 28.31 -14.20 20.67
CA LYS A 278 29.71 -14.45 20.29
C LYS A 278 30.60 -13.23 20.44
N LEU A 279 30.09 -12.01 20.16
CA LEU A 279 30.91 -10.80 20.25
C LEU A 279 30.84 -10.14 21.62
N VAL A 280 29.64 -10.00 22.20
CA VAL A 280 29.47 -9.27 23.47
C VAL A 280 29.77 -10.19 24.66
N VAL A 281 29.14 -11.35 24.74
CA VAL A 281 29.30 -12.26 25.88
C VAL A 281 30.64 -12.99 25.82
N GLU A 282 30.95 -13.69 24.73
CA GLU A 282 32.16 -14.52 24.65
C GLU A 282 33.43 -13.68 24.45
N LYS A 283 33.46 -12.80 23.43
CA LYS A 283 34.70 -12.09 23.05
C LYS A 283 35.01 -10.86 23.90
N LEU A 284 33.99 -10.09 24.29
CA LEU A 284 34.16 -8.92 25.16
C LEU A 284 34.01 -9.26 26.64
N GLU A 285 33.66 -10.51 26.97
CA GLU A 285 33.50 -11.00 28.33
C GLU A 285 32.50 -10.14 29.14
N VAL A 286 31.42 -9.70 28.49
CA VAL A 286 30.36 -8.92 29.13
C VAL A 286 29.11 -9.78 29.28
N PRO A 287 28.76 -10.22 30.51
CA PRO A 287 27.51 -10.90 30.76
C PRO A 287 26.31 -10.09 30.25
N ILE A 288 25.36 -10.76 29.62
CA ILE A 288 24.23 -10.11 28.93
C ILE A 288 23.40 -9.21 29.87
N ASN A 289 23.24 -9.65 31.12
CA ASN A 289 22.51 -8.95 32.17
C ASN A 289 23.26 -7.71 32.71
N GLU A 290 24.55 -7.55 32.42
CA GLU A 290 25.34 -6.37 32.76
C GLU A 290 25.32 -5.30 31.67
N VAL A 291 24.82 -5.61 30.47
CA VAL A 291 24.72 -4.64 29.37
C VAL A 291 23.67 -3.58 29.70
N LYS A 292 24.07 -2.30 29.62
CA LYS A 292 23.18 -1.14 29.77
C LYS A 292 22.80 -0.55 28.41
N LYS A 293 23.78 -0.38 27.51
CA LYS A 293 23.60 0.25 26.20
C LYS A 293 24.65 -0.28 25.23
N ILE A 294 24.30 -0.41 23.96
CA ILE A 294 25.27 -0.59 22.87
C ILE A 294 25.21 0.65 21.98
N ASP A 295 26.36 1.02 21.42
CA ASP A 295 26.45 2.07 20.41
C ASP A 295 27.45 1.67 19.31
N ILE A 296 27.16 2.06 18.08
CA ILE A 296 28.09 1.91 16.96
C ILE A 296 28.38 3.29 16.39
N SER A 297 29.54 3.81 16.77
CA SER A 297 29.98 5.15 16.38
C SER A 297 31.49 5.17 16.22
N LYS A 298 32.01 6.16 15.47
CA LYS A 298 33.47 6.41 15.35
C LYS A 298 34.28 5.15 14.97
N GLY A 299 33.69 4.27 14.16
CA GLY A 299 34.32 3.02 13.69
C GLY A 299 34.44 1.90 14.74
N LYS A 300 33.74 1.99 15.86
CA LYS A 300 33.76 1.00 16.95
C LYS A 300 32.34 0.63 17.39
N LEU A 301 32.20 -0.59 17.90
CA LEU A 301 31.07 -1.00 18.71
C LEU A 301 31.46 -0.78 20.18
N PHE A 302 30.61 -0.10 20.94
CA PHE A 302 30.74 0.16 22.36
C PHE A 302 29.67 -0.61 23.12
N VAL A 303 30.05 -1.24 24.23
CA VAL A 303 29.16 -1.89 25.18
C VAL A 303 29.33 -1.17 26.51
N TYR A 304 28.34 -0.38 26.87
CA TYR A 304 28.27 0.31 28.16
C TYR A 304 27.63 -0.66 29.16
N LYS A 305 28.33 -0.91 30.26
CA LYS A 305 27.85 -1.76 31.35
C LYS A 305 27.06 -0.96 32.38
N LYS A 306 26.26 -1.67 33.18
CA LYS A 306 25.48 -1.10 34.30
C LYS A 306 26.35 -0.54 35.42
N ASP A 307 27.55 -1.09 35.62
CA ASP A 307 28.55 -0.64 36.60
C ASP A 307 29.35 0.61 36.14
N GLY A 308 29.15 1.04 34.88
CA GLY A 308 29.83 2.19 34.28
C GLY A 308 31.06 1.84 33.43
N ASP A 309 31.54 0.59 33.41
CA ASP A 309 32.63 0.17 32.52
C ASP A 309 32.17 0.16 31.05
N ILE A 310 33.11 0.43 30.13
CA ILE A 310 32.85 0.52 28.69
C ILE A 310 33.82 -0.39 27.96
N LYS A 311 33.30 -1.50 27.41
CA LYS A 311 34.04 -2.32 26.45
C LYS A 311 33.87 -1.77 25.04
N LYS A 312 34.89 -1.91 24.21
CA LYS A 312 34.83 -1.46 22.80
C LYS A 312 35.64 -2.35 21.88
N ILE A 313 35.16 -2.51 20.66
CA ILE A 313 35.82 -3.29 19.62
C ILE A 313 35.65 -2.62 18.26
N GLY A 314 36.63 -2.79 17.36
CA GLY A 314 36.54 -2.22 16.01
C GLY A 314 35.36 -2.78 15.23
N VAL A 315 34.61 -1.92 14.53
CA VAL A 315 33.37 -2.30 13.83
C VAL A 315 33.58 -3.41 12.80
N LYS A 316 34.79 -3.57 12.25
CA LYS A 316 35.14 -4.66 11.33
C LYS A 316 34.89 -6.06 11.94
N GLN A 317 34.99 -6.20 13.26
CA GLN A 317 34.73 -7.45 13.98
C GLN A 317 33.24 -7.83 14.00
N THR A 318 32.35 -6.90 13.65
CA THR A 318 30.90 -7.14 13.54
C THR A 318 30.49 -7.76 12.20
N THR A 319 31.39 -7.76 11.19
CA THR A 319 31.11 -8.23 9.83
C THR A 319 30.53 -9.65 9.73
N PRO A 320 31.02 -10.65 10.51
CA PRO A 320 30.47 -12.01 10.45
C PRO A 320 29.00 -12.11 10.90
N PHE A 321 28.49 -11.08 11.59
CA PHE A 321 27.14 -11.06 12.13
C PHE A 321 26.22 -10.16 11.31
N TYR A 322 26.66 -9.61 10.17
CA TYR A 322 25.77 -8.77 9.36
C TYR A 322 24.53 -9.54 8.93
N TRP A 323 23.38 -8.89 9.06
CA TRP A 323 22.16 -9.37 8.46
C TRP A 323 22.26 -9.26 6.94
N ASP A 324 22.16 -10.38 6.22
CA ASP A 324 22.51 -10.48 4.81
C ASP A 324 21.83 -9.45 3.92
N SER A 325 20.53 -9.19 4.15
CA SER A 325 19.75 -8.21 3.39
C SER A 325 20.34 -6.79 3.42
N CYS A 326 21.18 -6.45 4.42
CA CYS A 326 21.81 -5.13 4.52
C CYS A 326 22.72 -4.82 3.33
N LYS A 327 23.27 -5.84 2.66
CA LYS A 327 24.13 -5.70 1.47
C LYS A 327 23.38 -5.21 0.24
N TYR A 328 22.05 -5.29 0.24
CA TYR A 328 21.19 -4.87 -0.87
C TYR A 328 20.43 -3.56 -0.58
N CYS A 329 20.44 -3.10 0.67
CA CYS A 329 19.77 -1.87 1.07
C CYS A 329 20.59 -0.63 0.70
N LYS A 330 19.98 0.31 -0.02
CA LYS A 330 20.60 1.58 -0.44
C LYS A 330 20.22 2.78 0.43
N ASP A 331 19.22 2.62 1.28
CA ASP A 331 18.69 3.71 2.10
C ASP A 331 19.35 3.73 3.48
N TYR A 332 19.89 4.89 3.85
CA TYR A 332 20.46 5.16 5.16
C TYR A 332 19.51 5.97 6.05
N THR A 333 18.70 6.86 5.48
CA THR A 333 17.95 7.90 6.21
C THR A 333 16.45 7.64 6.28
N ALA A 334 15.97 6.49 5.83
CA ALA A 334 14.55 6.15 5.75
C ALA A 334 13.79 7.21 4.93
N GLU A 335 14.12 7.29 3.64
CA GLU A 335 13.74 8.35 2.71
C GLU A 335 12.23 8.53 2.54
N PHE A 336 11.44 7.51 2.87
CA PHE A 336 9.98 7.52 2.76
C PHE A 336 9.23 7.68 4.10
N ALA A 337 9.90 7.89 5.22
CA ALA A 337 9.21 8.15 6.49
C ALA A 337 8.53 9.54 6.51
N ASP A 338 7.67 9.79 7.51
CA ASP A 338 7.15 11.14 7.76
C ASP A 338 8.20 12.02 8.44
N ILE A 339 8.89 11.41 9.41
CA ILE A 339 10.03 11.98 10.13
C ILE A 339 11.13 10.93 10.14
N SER A 340 12.37 11.30 9.81
CA SER A 340 13.53 10.43 9.98
C SER A 340 14.52 11.02 10.95
N LEU A 341 15.13 10.17 11.79
CA LEU A 341 16.07 10.64 12.79
C LEU A 341 17.19 9.64 13.09
N GLY A 342 18.31 10.18 13.55
CA GLY A 342 19.44 9.39 14.03
C GLY A 342 20.47 10.24 14.78
N SER A 343 21.67 9.71 14.95
CA SER A 343 22.77 10.38 15.65
C SER A 343 23.74 11.11 14.73
N VAL A 344 23.95 10.59 13.51
CA VAL A 344 24.91 11.19 12.57
C VAL A 344 24.37 12.52 12.04
N GLY A 345 25.17 13.58 12.15
CA GLY A 345 24.76 14.94 11.79
C GLY A 345 24.25 15.77 12.97
N ALA A 346 24.14 15.18 14.17
CA ALA A 346 23.83 15.89 15.40
C ALA A 346 25.11 16.44 16.07
N PRO A 347 25.02 17.53 16.85
CA PRO A 347 26.18 18.16 17.51
C PRO A 347 26.79 17.29 18.61
N SER A 348 25.98 16.49 19.30
CA SER A 348 26.44 15.57 20.35
C SER A 348 25.52 14.35 20.46
N ASP A 349 25.93 13.37 21.28
CA ASP A 349 25.19 12.12 21.46
C ASP A 349 23.82 12.33 22.11
N ASP A 350 23.60 13.45 22.83
CA ASP A 350 22.33 13.80 23.46
C ASP A 350 21.37 14.55 22.53
N TRP A 351 21.70 14.63 21.23
CA TRP A 351 20.88 15.24 20.21
C TRP A 351 20.56 14.24 19.11
N ASN A 352 19.45 14.47 18.42
CA ASN A 352 19.11 13.79 17.18
C ASN A 352 19.28 14.76 16.00
N SER A 353 19.79 14.27 14.88
CA SER A 353 19.59 14.92 13.58
C SER A 353 18.28 14.39 13.00
N VAL A 354 17.46 15.30 12.49
CA VAL A 354 16.08 15.02 12.08
C VAL A 354 15.83 15.57 10.67
N PHE A 355 15.38 14.71 9.77
CA PHE A 355 14.73 15.09 8.53
C PHE A 355 13.22 15.06 8.71
N ILE A 356 12.57 16.19 8.48
CA ILE A 356 11.12 16.32 8.45
C ILE A 356 10.70 16.23 6.98
N ARG A 357 9.88 15.25 6.63
CA ARG A 357 9.65 14.86 5.23
C ARG A 357 8.24 15.13 4.75
N SER A 358 7.22 14.60 5.42
CA SER A 358 5.82 14.79 5.02
C SER A 358 5.20 16.02 5.68
N ASP A 359 4.07 16.47 5.12
CA ASP A 359 3.31 17.60 5.66
C ASP A 359 2.83 17.28 7.10
N LEU A 360 2.41 16.04 7.35
CA LEU A 360 2.11 15.52 8.70
C LEU A 360 3.33 15.57 9.62
N GLY A 361 4.50 15.17 9.13
CA GLY A 361 5.74 15.23 9.90
C GLY A 361 6.07 16.66 10.33
N MET A 362 5.82 17.65 9.47
CA MET A 362 6.01 19.07 9.80
C MET A 362 5.01 19.53 10.87
N GLU A 363 3.72 19.22 10.69
CA GLU A 363 2.66 19.59 11.63
C GLU A 363 2.96 19.14 13.06
N ILE A 364 3.31 17.86 13.24
CA ILE A 364 3.64 17.29 14.56
C ILE A 364 4.89 17.93 15.15
N PHE A 365 5.91 18.15 14.32
CA PHE A 365 7.18 18.67 14.78
C PHE A 365 7.05 20.13 15.23
N ASP A 366 6.29 20.95 14.49
CA ASP A 366 6.02 22.33 14.86
C ASP A 366 5.18 22.39 16.15
N ASP A 367 4.19 21.50 16.35
CA ASP A 367 3.42 21.41 17.60
C ASP A 367 4.31 21.04 18.80
N LEU A 368 5.25 20.10 18.63
CA LEU A 368 6.23 19.73 19.67
C LEU A 368 7.11 20.90 20.10
N VAL A 369 7.58 21.70 19.13
CA VAL A 369 8.42 22.87 19.39
C VAL A 369 7.59 23.96 20.08
N ALA A 370 6.38 24.24 19.59
CA ALA A 370 5.47 25.21 20.19
C ALA A 370 5.08 24.82 21.62
N ALA A 371 4.88 23.53 21.88
CA ALA A 371 4.60 22.98 23.21
C ALA A 371 5.83 22.89 24.13
N GLY A 372 7.02 23.27 23.66
CA GLY A 372 8.26 23.20 24.45
C GLY A 372 8.69 21.77 24.82
N LYS A 373 8.21 20.76 24.09
CA LYS A 373 8.55 19.34 24.33
C LYS A 373 9.88 18.94 23.70
N ILE A 374 10.34 19.69 22.70
CA ILE A 374 11.63 19.51 22.03
C ILE A 374 12.34 20.87 21.92
N THR A 375 13.64 20.87 22.21
CA THR A 375 14.55 21.98 21.88
C THR A 375 15.21 21.69 20.53
N THR A 376 15.36 22.72 19.70
CA THR A 376 15.98 22.60 18.37
C THR A 376 17.20 23.49 18.22
N ALA A 377 18.12 23.10 17.34
CA ALA A 377 19.26 23.91 16.94
C ALA A 377 19.55 23.76 15.43
N ASP A 378 20.08 24.82 14.82
CA ASP A 378 20.47 24.85 13.40
C ASP A 378 21.89 24.29 13.14
N ASP A 379 22.34 23.38 13.99
CA ASP A 379 23.68 22.76 13.92
C ASP A 379 23.63 21.36 13.29
N PHE A 380 23.16 21.30 12.05
CA PHE A 380 22.99 20.05 11.30
C PHE A 380 24.19 19.80 10.37
N ASP A 381 25.05 18.85 10.72
CA ASP A 381 26.22 18.47 9.90
C ASP A 381 25.79 17.57 8.73
N THR A 382 25.54 18.22 7.58
CA THR A 382 25.23 17.56 6.31
C THR A 382 26.40 16.74 5.79
N GLY A 383 27.65 17.22 5.91
CA GLY A 383 28.82 16.59 5.31
C GLY A 383 29.13 15.20 5.89
N ARG A 384 28.85 14.96 7.18
CA ARG A 384 28.93 13.61 7.74
C ARG A 384 27.82 12.69 7.25
N LEU A 385 26.59 13.21 7.13
CA LEU A 385 25.46 12.45 6.59
C LEU A 385 25.64 12.08 5.12
N GLU A 386 26.12 13.01 4.29
CA GLU A 386 26.40 12.77 2.86
C GLU A 386 27.39 11.61 2.69
N ARG A 387 28.44 11.56 3.53
CA ARG A 387 29.42 10.46 3.53
C ARG A 387 28.79 9.12 3.85
N GLU A 388 27.94 9.05 4.88
CA GLU A 388 27.27 7.81 5.26
C GLU A 388 26.25 7.34 4.21
N CYS A 389 25.45 8.26 3.66
CA CYS A 389 24.50 7.96 2.59
C CYS A 389 25.23 7.50 1.31
N THR A 390 26.32 8.20 0.95
CA THR A 390 27.15 7.81 -0.20
C THR A 390 27.77 6.43 0.00
N ARG A 391 28.30 6.15 1.19
CA ARG A 391 28.86 4.83 1.55
C ARG A 391 27.80 3.75 1.44
N LYS A 392 26.60 3.99 1.97
CA LYS A 392 25.48 3.05 1.91
C LYS A 392 25.10 2.73 0.47
N LYS A 393 24.92 3.74 -0.39
CA LYS A 393 24.53 3.58 -1.80
C LYS A 393 25.63 2.94 -2.65
N LYS A 394 26.91 3.25 -2.41
CA LYS A 394 28.04 2.66 -3.17
C LYS A 394 28.29 1.19 -2.85
N ASN A 395 27.99 0.75 -1.62
CA ASN A 395 28.28 -0.62 -1.17
C ASN A 395 27.15 -1.62 -1.46
N VAL A 396 26.10 -1.19 -2.17
CA VAL A 396 24.98 -2.06 -2.53
C VAL A 396 25.46 -3.11 -3.53
N LYS A 397 25.23 -4.38 -3.20
CA LYS A 397 25.42 -5.48 -4.13
C LYS A 397 24.24 -5.55 -5.10
N ILE A 398 24.51 -5.91 -6.35
CA ILE A 398 23.48 -6.22 -7.33
C ILE A 398 23.03 -7.66 -7.10
N ILE A 399 21.72 -7.90 -7.05
CA ILE A 399 21.17 -9.25 -7.14
C ILE A 399 21.10 -9.59 -8.64
N GLU A 400 21.90 -10.53 -9.12
CA GLU A 400 21.95 -10.92 -10.54
C GLU A 400 20.80 -11.84 -10.99
N LYS A 401 19.75 -12.00 -10.18
CA LYS A 401 18.57 -12.78 -10.56
C LYS A 401 17.55 -11.84 -11.19
N LYS A 402 16.95 -12.27 -12.32
CA LYS A 402 15.78 -11.65 -12.97
C LYS A 402 14.89 -11.06 -11.89
N TYR A 403 14.99 -9.75 -11.68
CA TYR A 403 14.07 -9.08 -10.81
C TYR A 403 12.71 -9.32 -11.44
N LEU A 404 11.79 -9.79 -10.63
CA LEU A 404 10.38 -9.49 -10.75
C LEU A 404 10.28 -7.95 -10.83
N SER A 405 10.50 -7.40 -12.02
CA SER A 405 10.38 -5.98 -12.28
C SER A 405 8.91 -5.63 -12.13
N VAL A 406 8.55 -4.39 -11.79
CA VAL A 406 7.11 -4.05 -11.70
C VAL A 406 6.35 -4.24 -13.02
N GLN A 407 7.07 -4.31 -14.14
CA GLN A 407 6.49 -4.68 -15.42
C GLN A 407 6.16 -6.18 -15.50
N ASP A 408 6.89 -7.02 -14.76
CA ASP A 408 6.65 -8.46 -14.62
C ASP A 408 5.69 -8.76 -13.44
N LEU A 409 5.76 -8.01 -12.34
CA LEU A 409 4.87 -8.07 -11.15
C LEU A 409 3.52 -7.38 -11.37
N LYS A 410 3.01 -7.33 -12.59
CA LYS A 410 1.73 -6.69 -12.90
C LYS A 410 0.53 -7.46 -12.34
N ALA A 411 0.61 -7.98 -11.11
CA ALA A 411 -0.50 -8.45 -10.31
C ALA A 411 -1.41 -7.28 -9.99
N TYR A 412 -2.20 -6.89 -10.99
CA TYR A 412 -3.19 -5.85 -10.85
C TYR A 412 -4.25 -6.34 -9.89
N PHE A 413 -4.24 -5.74 -8.71
CA PHE A 413 -5.51 -5.40 -8.09
C PHE A 413 -6.23 -4.50 -9.08
N VAL A 414 -7.27 -5.04 -9.69
CA VAL A 414 -8.01 -4.33 -10.73
C VAL A 414 -8.82 -3.25 -10.03
N THR A 415 -8.45 -2.00 -10.31
CA THR A 415 -9.17 -0.83 -9.82
C THR A 415 -10.28 -0.45 -10.79
N THR A 416 -11.13 0.47 -10.35
CA THR A 416 -12.13 1.08 -11.23
C THR A 416 -11.48 1.78 -12.43
N GLU A 417 -10.31 2.41 -12.25
CA GLU A 417 -9.61 3.12 -13.33
C GLU A 417 -9.16 2.16 -14.45
N ASP A 418 -8.71 0.96 -14.08
CA ASP A 418 -8.26 -0.07 -15.02
C ASP A 418 -9.40 -0.59 -15.90
N LEU A 419 -10.64 -0.55 -15.40
CA LEU A 419 -11.83 -1.01 -16.10
C LEU A 419 -12.47 0.04 -17.01
N VAL A 420 -11.99 1.29 -17.01
CA VAL A 420 -12.60 2.33 -17.85
C VAL A 420 -12.39 1.99 -19.33
N PRO A 421 -13.47 1.72 -20.09
CA PRO A 421 -13.35 1.35 -21.49
C PRO A 421 -12.96 2.55 -22.35
N GLU A 422 -12.31 2.30 -23.48
CA GLU A 422 -11.96 3.31 -24.47
C GLU A 422 -12.50 2.92 -25.87
N ILE A 423 -12.33 3.83 -26.84
CA ILE A 423 -12.62 3.56 -28.26
C ILE A 423 -11.28 3.47 -29.00
N PRO A 424 -10.75 2.27 -29.26
CA PRO A 424 -9.44 2.11 -29.89
C PRO A 424 -9.41 2.63 -31.32
N ASP A 425 -10.49 2.39 -32.07
CA ASP A 425 -10.70 2.90 -33.42
C ASP A 425 -11.97 3.78 -33.48
N PRO A 426 -11.81 5.12 -33.40
CA PRO A 426 -12.92 6.06 -33.53
C PRO A 426 -13.72 5.93 -34.82
N LEU A 427 -13.11 5.44 -35.91
CA LEU A 427 -13.78 5.27 -37.19
C LEU A 427 -14.67 4.03 -37.25
N ALA A 428 -14.51 3.09 -36.32
CA ALA A 428 -15.42 1.96 -36.15
C ALA A 428 -16.74 2.35 -35.45
N CYS A 429 -16.76 3.49 -34.75
CA CYS A 429 -17.95 3.97 -34.05
C CYS A 429 -19.00 4.48 -35.06
N SER A 430 -20.23 3.97 -34.94
CA SER A 430 -21.36 4.42 -35.77
C SER A 430 -22.10 5.63 -35.20
N TYR A 431 -21.68 6.14 -34.04
CA TYR A 431 -22.35 7.25 -33.33
C TYR A 431 -23.87 7.04 -33.13
N CYS A 432 -24.31 5.79 -32.93
CA CYS A 432 -25.73 5.47 -32.75
C CYS A 432 -26.31 5.84 -31.37
N GLY A 433 -25.45 6.00 -30.35
CA GLY A 433 -25.86 6.41 -29.00
C GLY A 433 -26.42 5.33 -28.10
N THR A 434 -26.38 4.04 -28.48
CA THR A 434 -26.83 2.94 -27.60
C THR A 434 -26.06 2.92 -26.28
N CYS A 435 -24.75 3.20 -26.30
CA CYS A 435 -23.92 3.26 -25.08
C CYS A 435 -24.29 4.42 -24.16
N VAL A 436 -24.72 5.56 -24.71
CA VAL A 436 -25.25 6.68 -23.93
C VAL A 436 -26.58 6.28 -23.30
N TYR A 437 -27.49 5.72 -24.10
CA TYR A 437 -28.82 5.33 -23.65
C TYR A 437 -28.81 4.30 -22.52
N MET A 438 -27.93 3.30 -22.64
CA MET A 438 -27.84 2.20 -21.69
C MET A 438 -26.75 2.41 -20.64
N CYS A 439 -26.16 3.60 -20.50
CA CYS A 439 -25.17 3.81 -19.44
C CYS A 439 -25.88 3.86 -18.07
N PRO A 440 -25.55 2.97 -17.11
CA PRO A 440 -26.18 3.00 -15.79
C PRO A 440 -25.73 4.18 -14.92
N PHE A 441 -24.65 4.87 -15.30
CA PHE A 441 -24.00 5.92 -14.50
C PHE A 441 -23.86 7.26 -15.24
N ASP A 442 -24.53 7.42 -16.39
CA ASP A 442 -24.48 8.65 -17.19
C ASP A 442 -23.07 9.15 -17.51
N SER A 443 -22.14 8.21 -17.69
CA SER A 443 -20.71 8.50 -17.86
C SER A 443 -20.31 8.67 -19.33
N ILE A 444 -21.26 8.62 -20.26
CA ILE A 444 -21.00 8.72 -21.70
C ILE A 444 -21.91 9.80 -22.27
N THR A 445 -21.31 10.78 -22.93
CA THR A 445 -22.01 11.89 -23.58
C THR A 445 -21.70 11.90 -25.06
N MET A 446 -22.69 12.22 -25.90
CA MET A 446 -22.48 12.48 -27.32
C MET A 446 -22.61 13.97 -27.61
N LYS A 447 -21.82 14.45 -28.58
CA LYS A 447 -21.88 15.83 -29.05
C LYS A 447 -21.93 15.89 -30.58
N ASN A 448 -22.64 16.87 -31.12
CA ASN A 448 -22.61 17.22 -32.52
C ASN A 448 -22.15 18.68 -32.66
N ASN A 449 -21.14 18.93 -33.49
CA ASN A 449 -20.51 20.24 -33.68
C ASN A 449 -20.08 20.92 -32.36
N GLY A 450 -19.71 20.13 -31.36
CA GLY A 450 -19.31 20.60 -30.03
C GLY A 450 -20.45 20.80 -29.03
N GLU A 451 -21.71 20.71 -29.48
CA GLU A 451 -22.88 20.81 -28.61
C GLU A 451 -23.32 19.45 -28.09
N VAL A 452 -23.61 19.35 -26.80
CA VAL A 452 -24.12 18.12 -26.18
C VAL A 452 -25.48 17.76 -26.74
N LEU A 453 -25.62 16.53 -27.23
CA LEU A 453 -26.89 15.99 -27.67
C LEU A 453 -27.73 15.56 -26.47
N ASP A 454 -28.90 16.20 -26.30
CA ASP A 454 -29.93 15.72 -25.37
C ASP A 454 -30.33 14.29 -25.73
N LEU A 455 -30.50 13.44 -24.71
CA LEU A 455 -30.87 12.04 -24.86
C LEU A 455 -32.07 11.85 -25.80
N LYS A 456 -33.10 12.70 -25.71
CA LYS A 456 -34.31 12.60 -26.56
C LYS A 456 -34.05 12.87 -28.04
N ASN A 457 -32.93 13.54 -28.34
CA ASN A 457 -32.54 13.92 -29.69
C ASN A 457 -31.63 12.88 -30.36
N ILE A 458 -31.15 11.86 -29.63
CA ILE A 458 -30.41 10.75 -30.22
C ILE A 458 -31.31 9.99 -31.19
N GLU A 459 -30.82 9.72 -32.40
CA GLU A 459 -31.62 9.20 -33.51
C GLU A 459 -32.38 7.91 -33.19
N ILE A 460 -31.74 6.95 -32.50
CA ILE A 460 -32.37 5.68 -32.12
C ILE A 460 -33.53 5.87 -31.13
N ILE A 461 -33.51 6.97 -30.36
CA ILE A 461 -34.54 7.31 -29.38
C ILE A 461 -35.65 8.12 -30.06
N SER A 462 -35.29 9.17 -30.81
CA SER A 462 -36.27 10.04 -31.49
C SER A 462 -37.08 9.29 -32.54
N LYS A 463 -36.49 8.28 -33.20
CA LYS A 463 -37.16 7.40 -34.17
C LYS A 463 -37.84 6.17 -33.54
N LYS A 464 -37.84 6.03 -32.21
CA LYS A 464 -38.40 4.86 -31.48
C LYS A 464 -37.83 3.53 -31.97
N VAL A 465 -36.52 3.48 -32.26
CA VAL A 465 -35.81 2.24 -32.59
C VAL A 465 -35.56 1.41 -31.32
N VAL A 466 -35.46 2.07 -30.17
CA VAL A 466 -35.37 1.43 -28.85
C VAL A 466 -36.61 1.75 -28.00
N PRO A 467 -37.06 0.83 -27.11
CA PRO A 467 -38.13 1.10 -26.16
C PRO A 467 -37.65 1.98 -25.02
N SER A 468 -38.59 2.51 -24.22
CA SER A 468 -38.27 3.22 -22.99
C SER A 468 -37.81 2.26 -21.88
N LEU A 469 -36.69 2.53 -21.22
CA LEU A 469 -36.22 1.75 -20.08
C LEU A 469 -37.04 2.07 -18.83
N ASN A 470 -37.48 1.04 -18.11
CA ASN A 470 -38.12 1.21 -16.81
C ASN A 470 -37.01 1.31 -15.74
N ILE A 471 -36.56 2.54 -15.48
CA ILE A 471 -35.43 2.81 -14.61
C ILE A 471 -35.88 2.88 -13.14
N LYS A 472 -35.27 2.04 -12.30
CA LYS A 472 -35.21 2.23 -10.85
C LYS A 472 -33.88 2.89 -10.51
N LEU A 473 -33.90 3.95 -9.71
CA LEU A 473 -32.66 4.54 -9.19
C LEU A 473 -32.29 3.82 -7.89
N ASN A 474 -31.03 3.39 -7.78
CA ASN A 474 -30.49 2.79 -6.58
C ASN A 474 -29.28 3.58 -6.08
N ASP A 475 -29.20 3.80 -4.77
CA ASP A 475 -28.04 4.44 -4.17
C ASP A 475 -26.82 3.53 -4.21
N CYS A 476 -25.64 4.12 -4.42
CA CYS A 476 -24.35 3.46 -4.40
C CYS A 476 -23.53 4.08 -3.27
N GLU A 477 -23.47 3.38 -2.13
CA GLU A 477 -22.90 3.89 -0.88
C GLU A 477 -21.42 4.29 -1.02
N ILE A 478 -20.63 3.48 -1.73
CA ILE A 478 -19.18 3.65 -1.87
C ILE A 478 -18.85 4.91 -2.67
N ILE A 479 -19.49 5.06 -3.83
CA ILE A 479 -19.24 6.15 -4.78
C ILE A 479 -20.18 7.35 -4.58
N LYS A 480 -21.08 7.29 -3.58
CA LYS A 480 -21.97 8.38 -3.13
C LYS A 480 -22.83 8.99 -4.25
N ARG A 481 -23.41 8.15 -5.09
CA ARG A 481 -24.29 8.56 -6.21
C ARG A 481 -25.33 7.50 -6.52
N LYS A 482 -26.22 7.78 -7.49
CA LYS A 482 -27.27 6.84 -7.93
C LYS A 482 -26.89 6.12 -9.23
N ALA A 483 -27.26 4.86 -9.33
CA ALA A 483 -27.20 4.06 -10.55
C ALA A 483 -28.60 3.85 -11.13
N LYS A 484 -28.70 3.82 -12.46
CA LYS A 484 -29.89 3.39 -13.18
C LYS A 484 -29.92 1.86 -13.23
N VAL A 485 -30.92 1.27 -12.58
CA VAL A 485 -31.17 -0.16 -12.58
C VAL A 485 -32.36 -0.46 -13.46
N TYR A 486 -32.13 -1.15 -14.57
CA TYR A 486 -33.14 -1.55 -15.55
C TYR A 486 -32.99 -3.03 -15.92
N VAL A 487 -32.24 -3.80 -15.13
CA VAL A 487 -32.02 -5.24 -15.33
C VAL A 487 -32.37 -6.01 -14.05
N GLU A 488 -32.78 -7.26 -14.22
CA GLU A 488 -32.90 -8.26 -13.16
C GLU A 488 -32.02 -9.45 -13.52
N GLY A 489 -31.43 -10.09 -12.51
CA GLY A 489 -30.51 -11.19 -12.70
C GLY A 489 -29.96 -11.74 -11.39
N LYS A 490 -29.05 -12.72 -11.50
CA LYS A 490 -28.42 -13.40 -10.37
C LYS A 490 -26.90 -13.41 -10.49
N MET A 491 -26.23 -13.43 -9.33
CA MET A 491 -24.79 -13.62 -9.24
C MET A 491 -24.51 -15.03 -8.73
N ASP A 492 -23.80 -15.83 -9.51
CA ASP A 492 -23.31 -17.14 -9.09
C ASP A 492 -21.82 -17.01 -8.71
N LEU A 493 -21.43 -17.57 -7.55
CA LEU A 493 -20.10 -17.42 -6.96
C LEU A 493 -19.43 -18.79 -6.73
N ASP A 494 -18.23 -18.96 -7.29
CA ASP A 494 -17.38 -20.13 -7.14
C ASP A 494 -16.21 -19.82 -6.19
N TRP A 495 -16.49 -19.91 -4.89
CA TRP A 495 -15.54 -19.52 -3.84
C TRP A 495 -14.26 -20.35 -3.82
N ASP A 496 -14.27 -21.57 -4.36
CA ASP A 496 -13.08 -22.44 -4.47
C ASP A 496 -12.01 -21.82 -5.38
N LYS A 497 -12.41 -20.95 -6.32
CA LYS A 497 -11.49 -20.19 -7.19
C LYS A 497 -11.02 -18.87 -6.57
N CYS A 498 -11.57 -18.48 -5.42
CA CYS A 498 -11.31 -17.17 -4.82
C CYS A 498 -9.91 -17.12 -4.20
N ILE A 499 -9.08 -16.22 -4.71
CA ILE A 499 -7.73 -15.95 -4.17
C ILE A 499 -7.70 -14.77 -3.18
N ASN A 500 -8.87 -14.26 -2.77
CA ASN A 500 -9.00 -13.13 -1.83
C ASN A 500 -8.14 -11.90 -2.21
N CYS A 501 -8.11 -11.55 -3.51
CA CYS A 501 -7.36 -10.40 -4.04
C CYS A 501 -8.06 -9.04 -3.83
N LEU A 502 -9.33 -9.06 -3.43
CA LEU A 502 -10.16 -7.90 -3.08
C LEU A 502 -10.58 -6.99 -4.26
N SER A 503 -10.22 -7.30 -5.51
CA SER A 503 -10.61 -6.46 -6.68
C SER A 503 -12.12 -6.29 -6.80
N CYS A 504 -12.91 -7.30 -6.44
CA CYS A 504 -14.37 -7.20 -6.45
C CYS A 504 -14.93 -6.17 -5.45
N ILE A 505 -14.29 -6.01 -4.28
CA ILE A 505 -14.66 -5.02 -3.26
C ILE A 505 -14.35 -3.62 -3.78
N GLU A 506 -13.17 -3.43 -4.36
CA GLU A 506 -12.71 -2.15 -4.93
C GLU A 506 -13.64 -1.58 -5.99
N VAL A 507 -14.08 -2.43 -6.92
CA VAL A 507 -14.91 -1.99 -8.04
C VAL A 507 -16.40 -2.02 -7.70
N CYS A 508 -16.79 -2.46 -6.51
CA CYS A 508 -18.19 -2.57 -6.13
C CYS A 508 -18.76 -1.18 -5.78
N PRO A 509 -19.70 -0.64 -6.57
CA PRO A 509 -20.23 0.71 -6.32
C PRO A 509 -21.12 0.77 -5.08
N THR A 510 -21.73 -0.34 -4.69
CA THR A 510 -22.73 -0.41 -3.60
C THR A 510 -22.20 -0.99 -2.30
N GLY A 511 -20.99 -1.55 -2.29
CA GLY A 511 -20.48 -2.30 -1.14
C GLY A 511 -21.15 -3.66 -0.95
N ALA A 512 -21.74 -4.22 -2.01
CA ALA A 512 -22.28 -5.58 -2.01
C ALA A 512 -21.19 -6.64 -1.81
N PHE A 513 -19.99 -6.42 -2.36
CA PHE A 513 -18.81 -7.18 -1.95
C PHE A 513 -18.14 -6.45 -0.80
N PHE A 514 -17.82 -7.19 0.26
CA PHE A 514 -17.19 -6.66 1.45
C PHE A 514 -16.19 -7.67 2.03
N ASN A 515 -15.42 -7.20 2.99
CA ASN A 515 -14.42 -8.02 3.66
C ASN A 515 -15.05 -8.61 4.92
N ALA A 516 -15.29 -9.92 4.94
CA ALA A 516 -15.78 -10.61 6.13
C ALA A 516 -14.61 -10.88 7.08
N ASP A 517 -14.79 -10.50 8.33
CA ASP A 517 -13.80 -10.75 9.38
C ASP A 517 -14.01 -12.15 9.96
N ILE A 518 -13.24 -13.14 9.49
CA ILE A 518 -13.24 -14.47 10.11
C ILE A 518 -12.09 -14.52 11.13
N PRO A 519 -12.38 -14.74 12.43
CA PRO A 519 -11.36 -14.96 13.44
C PRO A 519 -10.44 -16.10 13.01
N ASN A 520 -9.12 -15.92 13.13
CA ASN A 520 -8.21 -17.04 13.02
C ASN A 520 -8.33 -17.86 14.31
N GLU A 521 -9.01 -19.01 14.24
CA GLU A 521 -9.13 -19.95 15.36
C GLU A 521 -7.92 -20.90 15.50
N GLY A 522 -6.92 -20.75 14.63
CA GLY A 522 -5.66 -21.48 14.71
C GLY A 522 -4.84 -21.15 15.97
N PRO A 523 -3.91 -22.04 16.38
CA PRO A 523 -3.08 -21.79 17.55
C PRO A 523 -2.19 -20.56 17.32
N ALA A 524 -2.11 -19.69 18.32
CA ALA A 524 -1.18 -18.56 18.29
C ALA A 524 0.26 -19.07 18.16
N LEU A 525 1.00 -18.52 17.20
CA LEU A 525 2.41 -18.81 17.00
C LEU A 525 3.26 -17.97 17.94
N GLU A 526 4.52 -18.36 18.12
CA GLU A 526 5.43 -17.69 19.04
C GLU A 526 6.74 -17.30 18.36
N TYR A 527 7.16 -16.05 18.57
CA TYR A 527 8.47 -15.54 18.18
C TYR A 527 9.13 -14.84 19.37
N ASN A 528 10.20 -15.40 19.91
CA ASN A 528 10.93 -14.85 21.08
C ASN A 528 10.00 -14.52 22.27
N GLY A 529 9.12 -15.45 22.63
CA GLY A 529 8.13 -15.23 23.70
C GLY A 529 6.96 -14.31 23.33
N VAL A 530 6.97 -13.71 22.12
CA VAL A 530 5.84 -12.96 21.60
C VAL A 530 4.89 -13.93 20.92
N LYS A 531 3.73 -14.16 21.56
CA LYS A 531 2.62 -14.81 20.89
C LYS A 531 2.00 -13.82 19.92
N TYR A 532 1.82 -14.25 18.68
CA TYR A 532 1.18 -13.47 17.64
C TYR A 532 0.12 -14.30 16.95
N GLU A 533 -0.98 -13.64 16.59
CA GLU A 533 -1.99 -14.24 15.74
C GLU A 533 -1.61 -13.91 14.29
N GLN A 534 -1.52 -14.93 13.45
CA GLN A 534 -1.42 -14.66 12.04
C GLN A 534 -2.76 -14.06 11.61
N GLY A 535 -2.73 -12.97 10.83
CA GLY A 535 -3.92 -12.19 10.48
C GLY A 535 -5.13 -13.02 10.06
N ARG A 536 -6.32 -12.43 10.23
CA ARG A 536 -7.63 -13.04 9.93
C ARG A 536 -7.66 -13.74 8.57
N TRP A 537 -8.46 -14.81 8.47
CA TRP A 537 -9.01 -15.25 7.20
C TRP A 537 -9.97 -14.16 6.75
N ARG A 538 -9.47 -13.22 5.95
CA ARG A 538 -10.30 -12.21 5.31
C ARG A 538 -10.80 -12.81 4.03
N GLU A 539 -12.03 -13.28 4.08
CA GLU A 539 -12.72 -13.78 2.90
C GLU A 539 -13.56 -12.65 2.33
N VAL A 540 -13.45 -12.51 1.02
CA VAL A 540 -14.44 -11.76 0.26
C VAL A 540 -15.80 -12.41 0.52
N ASP A 541 -16.77 -11.61 0.91
CA ASP A 541 -18.15 -12.04 1.07
C ASP A 541 -19.09 -11.12 0.26
N TYR A 542 -20.33 -11.54 0.08
CA TYR A 542 -21.28 -10.96 -0.85
C TYR A 542 -22.70 -10.84 -0.27
N ASP A 543 -23.22 -9.61 -0.29
CA ASP A 543 -24.59 -9.25 0.06
C ASP A 543 -25.41 -9.03 -1.21
N ASP A 544 -26.30 -9.98 -1.51
CA ASP A 544 -27.11 -9.97 -2.73
C ASP A 544 -28.12 -8.82 -2.77
N ASP A 545 -28.64 -8.40 -1.61
CA ASP A 545 -29.66 -7.34 -1.49
C ASP A 545 -29.08 -5.97 -1.85
N LYS A 546 -27.77 -5.77 -1.67
CA LYS A 546 -27.05 -4.54 -2.06
C LYS A 546 -26.62 -4.53 -3.52
N CYS A 547 -26.65 -5.66 -4.23
CA CYS A 547 -26.04 -5.77 -5.54
C CYS A 547 -26.97 -5.29 -6.67
N ILE A 548 -26.53 -4.26 -7.41
CA ILE A 548 -27.28 -3.66 -8.53
C ILE A 548 -27.06 -4.37 -9.88
N ARG A 549 -26.43 -5.56 -9.88
CA ARG A 549 -26.19 -6.36 -11.10
C ARG A 549 -25.45 -5.61 -12.22
N CYS A 550 -24.50 -4.74 -11.85
CA CYS A 550 -23.75 -3.95 -12.84
C CYS A 550 -22.63 -4.75 -13.54
N GLY A 551 -22.11 -5.81 -12.92
CA GLY A 551 -21.05 -6.65 -13.49
C GLY A 551 -19.62 -6.10 -13.36
N ALA A 552 -19.39 -4.97 -12.69
CA ALA A 552 -18.02 -4.46 -12.50
C ALA A 552 -17.08 -5.51 -11.86
N CYS A 553 -17.58 -6.25 -10.87
CA CYS A 553 -16.83 -7.33 -10.20
C CYS A 553 -16.48 -8.50 -11.14
N THR A 554 -17.33 -8.82 -12.12
CA THR A 554 -17.04 -9.87 -13.12
C THR A 554 -15.96 -9.44 -14.11
N MET A 555 -15.86 -8.13 -14.37
CA MET A 555 -14.78 -7.55 -15.18
C MET A 555 -13.46 -7.47 -14.42
N ALA A 556 -13.52 -7.29 -13.08
CA ALA A 556 -12.35 -7.19 -12.21
C ALA A 556 -11.77 -8.53 -11.76
N CYS A 557 -12.54 -9.62 -11.80
CA CYS A 557 -12.10 -10.90 -11.26
C CYS A 557 -11.07 -11.59 -12.17
N PRO A 558 -9.85 -11.89 -11.67
CA PRO A 558 -8.82 -12.56 -12.45
C PRO A 558 -8.97 -14.10 -12.49
N LYS A 559 -9.84 -14.67 -11.65
CA LYS A 559 -10.02 -16.14 -11.50
C LYS A 559 -11.43 -16.61 -11.85
N ASP A 560 -12.24 -15.74 -12.46
CA ASP A 560 -13.61 -16.06 -12.90
C ASP A 560 -14.51 -16.64 -11.80
N VAL A 561 -14.35 -16.15 -10.56
CA VAL A 561 -15.16 -16.53 -9.39
C VAL A 561 -16.62 -16.14 -9.57
N MET A 562 -16.88 -15.00 -10.22
CA MET A 562 -18.22 -14.40 -10.32
C MET A 562 -18.79 -14.57 -11.72
N THR A 563 -20.00 -15.12 -11.82
CA THR A 563 -20.78 -15.16 -13.05
C THR A 563 -22.08 -14.38 -12.86
N LEU A 564 -22.22 -13.26 -13.57
CA LEU A 564 -23.46 -12.47 -13.58
C LEU A 564 -24.36 -12.91 -14.73
N THR A 565 -25.53 -13.45 -14.41
CA THR A 565 -26.56 -13.79 -15.39
C THR A 565 -27.66 -12.74 -15.38
N ILE A 566 -27.94 -12.11 -16.52
CA ILE A 566 -29.06 -11.15 -16.68
C ILE A 566 -30.28 -11.89 -17.25
N ASP A 567 -31.31 -12.07 -16.42
CA ASP A 567 -32.51 -12.80 -16.80
C ASP A 567 -33.49 -11.91 -17.57
N LYS A 568 -33.53 -10.62 -17.25
CA LYS A 568 -34.53 -9.70 -17.80
C LYS A 568 -34.00 -8.28 -17.90
N VAL A 569 -34.41 -7.60 -18.97
CA VAL A 569 -34.21 -6.16 -19.19
C VAL A 569 -35.58 -5.52 -19.11
N ASN A 570 -35.76 -4.56 -18.20
CA ASN A 570 -37.03 -3.90 -17.92
C ASN A 570 -37.23 -2.70 -18.84
N PHE A 571 -38.13 -2.82 -19.80
CA PHE A 571 -38.51 -1.76 -20.74
C PHE A 571 -40.02 -1.74 -21.01
N SER A 572 -40.50 -0.66 -21.60
CA SER A 572 -41.90 -0.43 -21.96
C SER A 572 -42.04 0.41 -23.24
N GLY A 573 -43.24 0.43 -23.81
CA GLY A 573 -43.57 1.16 -25.02
C GLY A 573 -43.27 0.41 -26.31
N GLU A 574 -43.89 0.85 -27.40
CA GLU A 574 -43.67 0.32 -28.75
C GLU A 574 -42.35 0.83 -29.33
N TYR A 575 -41.66 -0.03 -30.08
CA TYR A 575 -40.41 0.29 -30.76
C TYR A 575 -40.21 -0.62 -31.98
N GLN A 576 -39.18 -0.35 -32.80
CA GLN A 576 -38.86 -1.16 -33.97
C GLN A 576 -37.93 -2.34 -33.60
N ASP A 577 -38.43 -3.59 -33.71
CA ASP A 577 -37.78 -4.81 -33.18
C ASP A 577 -36.38 -5.16 -33.71
N ILE A 578 -35.99 -4.63 -34.88
CA ILE A 578 -34.84 -5.14 -35.66
C ILE A 578 -33.49 -5.05 -34.90
N PHE A 579 -33.31 -4.06 -34.03
CA PHE A 579 -32.03 -3.79 -33.36
C PHE A 579 -31.98 -4.20 -31.89
N TRP A 580 -33.10 -4.04 -31.16
CA TRP A 580 -33.13 -4.17 -29.70
C TRP A 580 -32.92 -5.60 -29.20
N LEU A 581 -33.48 -6.59 -29.89
CA LEU A 581 -33.34 -7.99 -29.50
C LEU A 581 -31.87 -8.44 -29.50
N GLU A 582 -31.08 -7.97 -30.48
CA GLU A 582 -29.65 -8.24 -30.54
C GLU A 582 -28.89 -7.53 -29.41
N VAL A 583 -29.27 -6.30 -29.07
CA VAL A 583 -28.71 -5.57 -27.92
C VAL A 583 -28.97 -6.31 -26.61
N ILE A 584 -30.20 -6.79 -26.38
CA ILE A 584 -30.52 -7.62 -25.20
C ILE A 584 -29.69 -8.89 -25.21
N ARG A 585 -29.61 -9.59 -26.35
CA ARG A 585 -28.85 -10.84 -26.45
C ARG A 585 -27.40 -10.65 -26.04
N ARG A 586 -26.76 -9.55 -26.46
CA ARG A 586 -25.38 -9.25 -26.08
C ARG A 586 -25.22 -8.82 -24.64
N LEU A 587 -26.19 -8.10 -24.08
CA LEU A 587 -26.16 -7.72 -22.66
C LEU A 587 -26.27 -8.93 -21.73
N LYS A 588 -27.05 -9.93 -22.15
CA LYS A 588 -27.25 -11.20 -21.43
C LYS A 588 -26.13 -12.22 -21.62
N ALA A 589 -25.28 -12.03 -22.63
CA ALA A 589 -24.06 -12.81 -22.84
C ALA A 589 -22.95 -12.31 -21.89
#